data_AF-T2JPQ2-F1
#
_entry.id   AF-T2JPQ2-F1
#
_cell.length_a   1.000
_cell.length_b   1.000
_cell.length_c   1.000
_cell.angle_alpha   90.00
_cell.angle_beta   90.00
_cell.angle_gamma   90.00
#
_symmetry.space_group_name_H-M   'P 1'
#
loop_
_entity.id
_entity.type
_entity.pdbx_description
1 polymer ?
#
loop_
_entity_poly.entity_id
_entity_poly.type
_entity_poly.pdbx_seq_one_letter_code
_entity_poly.pdbx_strand_id
1 'polypeptide(L)'
;MTNAAITFQIFPQNIQEQIHDTLDWHSHVDRIELTEREQEVLQIMSLAWNDTESALALNISLNTYRVHRKNILNKFNAKSQVEALARAFRSKLIQ
;
A
#
# COMPACT_ATOMS: atom_id res chain seq x y z
N MET A 1 20.72 2.73 -13.63
CA MET A 1 19.83 1.97 -12.72
C MET A 1 20.52 0.65 -12.43
N THR A 2 21.19 0.54 -11.28
CA THR A 2 21.87 -0.69 -10.87
C THR A 2 20.82 -1.73 -10.51
N ASN A 3 20.75 -2.79 -11.32
CA ASN A 3 19.89 -3.93 -11.04
C ASN A 3 20.27 -4.51 -9.68
N ALA A 4 19.31 -4.77 -8.79
CA ALA A 4 19.58 -5.35 -7.47
C ALA A 4 20.42 -6.64 -7.55
N ALA A 5 20.31 -7.38 -8.66
CA ALA A 5 21.14 -8.54 -8.98
C ALA A 5 22.66 -8.29 -9.01
N ILE A 6 23.11 -7.07 -9.35
CA ILE A 6 24.55 -6.72 -9.43
C ILE A 6 25.14 -6.53 -8.03
N THR A 7 24.36 -6.02 -7.08
CA THR A 7 24.82 -5.73 -5.71
C THR A 7 25.17 -7.02 -4.93
N PHE A 8 24.53 -8.14 -5.26
CA PHE A 8 24.73 -9.40 -4.53
C PHE A 8 25.94 -10.22 -5.00
N GLN A 9 26.44 -9.97 -6.21
CA GLN A 9 27.59 -10.70 -6.78
C GLN A 9 28.92 -10.40 -6.08
N ILE A 10 28.99 -9.35 -5.27
CA ILE A 10 30.21 -8.93 -4.55
C ILE A 10 30.42 -9.77 -3.26
N PHE A 11 29.39 -10.47 -2.79
CA PHE A 11 29.47 -11.32 -1.60
C PHE A 11 29.83 -12.77 -1.96
N PRO A 12 30.56 -13.51 -1.11
CA PRO A 12 30.86 -14.92 -1.31
C PRO A 12 29.58 -15.79 -1.28
N GLN A 13 29.58 -16.94 -1.97
CA GLN A 13 28.39 -17.76 -2.23
C GLN A 13 27.60 -18.15 -0.97
N ASN A 14 28.30 -18.51 0.12
CA ASN A 14 27.66 -18.85 1.39
C ASN A 14 26.88 -17.67 2.00
N ILE A 15 27.34 -16.44 1.75
CA ILE A 15 26.64 -15.23 2.16
C ILE A 15 25.51 -14.91 1.18
N GLN A 16 25.63 -15.21 -0.12
CA GLN A 16 24.54 -15.00 -1.08
C GLN A 16 23.28 -15.84 -0.73
N GLU A 17 23.46 -17.12 -0.38
CA GLU A 17 22.36 -18.00 0.04
C GLU A 17 21.72 -17.55 1.36
N GLN A 18 22.52 -17.13 2.34
CA GLN A 18 22.01 -16.59 3.61
C GLN A 18 21.31 -15.24 3.44
N ILE A 19 21.82 -14.40 2.53
CA ILE A 19 21.23 -13.12 2.18
C ILE A 19 19.90 -13.33 1.47
N HIS A 20 19.75 -14.35 0.61
CA HIS A 20 18.48 -14.66 -0.05
C HIS A 20 17.36 -14.91 0.97
N ASP A 21 17.60 -15.77 1.95
CA ASP A 21 16.63 -16.05 3.02
C ASP A 21 16.42 -14.86 3.97
N THR A 22 17.45 -14.04 4.16
CA THR A 22 17.39 -12.84 5.01
C THR A 22 16.80 -11.63 4.29
N LEU A 23 16.81 -11.54 2.96
CA LEU A 23 16.29 -10.41 2.17
C LEU A 23 14.90 -10.66 1.57
N ASP A 24 14.32 -11.81 1.89
CA ASP A 24 12.91 -12.12 1.67
C ASP A 24 11.95 -11.20 2.45
N TRP A 25 12.47 -10.16 3.13
CA TRP A 25 11.72 -8.97 3.54
C TRP A 25 10.98 -8.26 2.39
N HIS A 26 11.26 -8.61 1.13
CA HIS A 26 10.54 -8.11 -0.05
C HIS A 26 9.57 -9.12 -0.69
N SER A 27 9.58 -10.40 -0.32
CA SER A 27 8.67 -11.39 -0.94
C SER A 27 7.25 -11.33 -0.38
N HIS A 28 7.08 -10.75 0.80
CA HIS A 28 5.80 -10.36 1.36
C HIS A 28 5.59 -8.84 1.22
N VAL A 29 5.94 -8.25 0.07
CA VAL A 29 5.15 -7.11 -0.37
C VAL A 29 3.76 -7.71 -0.64
N ASP A 30 2.93 -7.75 0.40
CA ASP A 30 1.52 -8.10 0.29
C ASP A 30 1.01 -7.34 -0.94
N ARG A 31 0.69 -8.06 -2.01
CA ARG A 31 0.09 -7.44 -3.18
C ARG A 31 -1.29 -7.02 -2.71
N ILE A 32 -1.39 -5.75 -2.31
CA ILE A 32 -2.64 -5.19 -1.82
C ILE A 32 -3.57 -5.08 -3.02
N GLU A 33 -4.47 -6.05 -3.15
CA GLU A 33 -5.50 -6.06 -4.17
C GLU A 33 -6.68 -5.20 -3.73
N LEU A 34 -6.94 -4.14 -4.48
CA LEU A 34 -8.08 -3.26 -4.30
C LEU A 34 -9.08 -3.50 -5.43
N THR A 35 -10.35 -3.58 -5.08
CA THR A 35 -11.44 -3.44 -6.04
C THR A 35 -11.42 -2.04 -6.66
N GLU A 36 -12.03 -1.87 -7.83
CA GLU A 36 -12.15 -0.56 -8.48
C GLU A 36 -12.72 0.51 -7.53
N ARG A 37 -13.76 0.14 -6.77
CA ARG A 37 -14.38 1.03 -5.79
C ARG A 37 -13.42 1.44 -4.67
N GLU A 38 -12.60 0.51 -4.18
CA GLU A 38 -11.61 0.81 -3.15
C GLU A 38 -10.44 1.65 -3.69
N GLN A 39 -10.08 1.50 -4.96
CA GLN A 39 -9.11 2.39 -5.61
C GLN A 39 -9.64 3.82 -5.67
N GLU A 40 -10.89 4.03 -6.08
CA GLU A 40 -11.53 5.36 -6.07
C GLU A 40 -11.53 5.97 -4.66
N VAL A 41 -11.90 5.19 -3.65
CA VAL A 41 -11.91 5.66 -2.25
C VAL A 41 -10.49 6.00 -1.78
N LEU A 42 -9.48 5.21 -2.14
CA LEU A 42 -8.09 5.48 -1.81
C LEU A 42 -7.59 6.79 -2.44
N GLN A 43 -7.98 7.08 -3.69
CA GLN A 43 -7.69 8.35 -4.37
C GLN A 43 -8.37 9.53 -3.67
N ILE A 44 -9.61 9.38 -3.22
CA ILE A 44 -10.29 10.43 -2.45
C ILE A 44 -9.62 10.64 -1.09
N MET A 45 -9.17 9.58 -0.42
CA MET A 45 -8.43 9.67 0.84
C MET A 45 -7.11 10.46 0.70
N SER A 46 -6.45 10.41 -0.46
CA SER A 46 -5.20 11.16 -0.69
C SER A 46 -5.42 12.66 -0.86
N LEU A 47 -6.65 13.11 -1.12
CA LEU A 47 -7.02 14.54 -1.16
C LEU A 47 -7.17 15.18 0.24
N ALA A 48 -7.09 14.37 1.31
CA ALA A 48 -7.20 14.82 2.69
C ALA A 48 -8.51 15.56 3.04
N TRP A 49 -9.58 15.28 2.30
CA TRP A 49 -10.94 15.75 2.62
C TRP A 49 -11.51 15.06 3.87
N ASN A 50 -12.50 15.69 4.50
CA ASN A 50 -13.21 15.06 5.60
C ASN A 50 -14.17 13.96 5.10
N ASP A 51 -14.69 13.12 6.02
CA ASP A 51 -15.55 11.98 5.65
C ASP A 51 -16.81 12.41 4.87
N THR A 52 -17.38 13.57 5.19
CA THR A 52 -18.60 14.08 4.55
C THR A 52 -18.32 14.53 3.11
N GLU A 53 -17.26 15.32 2.91
CA GLU A 53 -16.80 15.76 1.59
C GLU A 53 -16.45 14.57 0.71
N SER A 54 -15.75 13.59 1.27
CA SER A 54 -15.36 12.36 0.58
C SER A 54 -16.56 11.53 0.14
N ALA A 55 -17.56 11.37 1.00
CA ALA A 55 -18.79 10.65 0.70
C ALA A 55 -19.61 11.35 -0.41
N LEU A 56 -19.70 12.68 -0.34
CA LEU A 56 -20.38 13.50 -1.36
C LEU A 56 -19.68 13.39 -2.72
N ALA A 57 -18.36 13.52 -2.78
CA ALA A 57 -17.59 13.40 -4.01
C ALA A 57 -17.75 12.03 -4.69
N LEU A 58 -17.95 11.00 -3.87
CA LEU A 58 -18.14 9.62 -4.29
C LEU A 58 -19.61 9.23 -4.55
N ASN A 59 -20.55 10.15 -4.34
CA ASN A 59 -22.00 9.93 -4.42
C ASN A 59 -22.47 8.68 -3.62
N ILE A 60 -21.99 8.54 -2.39
CA ILE A 60 -22.36 7.46 -1.46
C ILE A 60 -22.72 8.01 -0.07
N SER A 61 -23.34 7.17 0.76
CA SER A 61 -23.63 7.58 2.14
C SER A 61 -22.34 7.70 2.97
N LEU A 62 -22.37 8.58 3.99
CA LEU A 62 -21.28 8.72 4.97
C LEU A 62 -20.93 7.36 5.63
N ASN A 63 -21.94 6.54 5.92
CA ASN A 63 -21.72 5.22 6.49
C ASN A 63 -20.99 4.28 5.51
N THR A 64 -21.41 4.29 4.24
CA THR A 64 -20.75 3.52 3.17
C THR A 64 -19.29 3.94 2.99
N TYR A 65 -19.01 5.24 2.99
CA TYR A 65 -17.63 5.75 2.93
C TYR A 65 -16.79 5.25 4.12
N ARG A 66 -17.32 5.33 5.35
CA ARG A 66 -16.62 4.83 6.55
C ARG A 66 -16.32 3.34 6.49
N VAL A 67 -17.24 2.54 5.93
CA VAL A 67 -17.02 1.11 5.70
C VAL A 67 -15.90 0.89 4.67
N HIS A 68 -15.92 1.57 3.53
CA HIS A 68 -14.84 1.46 2.55
C HIS A 68 -13.48 1.89 3.13
N ARG A 69 -13.43 3.01 3.85
CA ARG A 69 -12.23 3.49 4.53
C ARG A 69 -11.69 2.45 5.52
N LYS A 70 -12.56 1.86 6.35
CA LYS A 70 -12.17 0.78 7.29
C LYS A 70 -11.61 -0.44 6.54
N ASN A 71 -12.24 -0.85 5.45
CA ASN A 71 -11.78 -1.98 4.65
C ASN A 71 -10.40 -1.71 4.03
N ILE A 72 -10.17 -0.50 3.52
CA ILE A 72 -8.85 -0.05 3.04
C ILE A 72 -7.83 -0.12 4.16
N LEU A 73 -8.10 0.45 5.34
CA LEU A 73 -7.16 0.38 6.48
C LEU A 73 -6.81 -1.07 6.83
N ASN A 74 -7.78 -1.98 6.81
CA ASN A 74 -7.55 -3.40 7.06
C ASN A 74 -6.68 -4.05 5.98
N LYS A 75 -6.97 -3.80 4.69
CA LYS A 75 -6.17 -4.32 3.57
C LYS A 75 -4.74 -3.82 3.58
N PHE A 76 -4.55 -2.58 4.01
CA PHE A 76 -3.22 -1.99 4.19
C PHE A 76 -2.59 -2.35 5.53
N ASN A 77 -3.24 -3.12 6.40
CA ASN A 77 -2.83 -3.42 7.78
C ASN A 77 -2.35 -2.16 8.53
N ALA A 78 -3.12 -1.08 8.40
CA ALA A 78 -2.80 0.26 8.87
C ALA A 78 -3.74 0.68 10.01
N LYS A 79 -3.18 1.37 11.01
CA LYS A 79 -3.94 1.91 12.15
C LYS A 79 -4.48 3.31 11.89
N SER A 80 -4.03 3.95 10.81
CA SER A 80 -4.45 5.30 10.43
C SER A 80 -4.47 5.47 8.91
N GLN A 81 -5.22 6.48 8.44
CA GLN A 81 -5.25 6.87 7.04
C GLN A 81 -3.87 7.30 6.53
N VAL A 82 -3.12 8.04 7.34
CA VAL A 82 -1.75 8.46 6.97
C VAL A 82 -0.87 7.23 6.74
N GLU A 83 -0.97 6.22 7.60
CA GLU A 83 -0.21 4.99 7.45
C GLU A 83 -0.65 4.19 6.20
N ALA A 84 -1.95 4.10 5.92
CA ALA A 84 -2.45 3.44 4.72
C ALA A 84 -1.98 4.15 3.44
N LEU A 85 -2.05 5.49 3.40
CA LEU A 85 -1.56 6.28 2.27
C LEU A 85 -0.05 6.14 2.10
N ALA A 86 0.73 6.19 3.18
CA ALA A 86 2.19 5.99 3.12
C ALA A 86 2.55 4.63 2.52
N ARG A 87 1.82 3.57 2.87
CA ARG A 87 1.99 2.24 2.27
C ARG A 87 1.54 2.23 0.80
N ALA A 88 0.42 2.87 0.46
CA ALA A 88 -0.06 2.99 -0.91
C ALA A 88 0.94 3.72 -1.84
N PHE A 89 1.59 4.79 -1.38
CA PHE A 89 2.65 5.48 -2.12
C PHE A 89 3.86 4.57 -2.36
N ARG A 90 4.32 3.84 -1.33
CA ARG A 90 5.44 2.89 -1.46
C ARG A 90 5.13 1.77 -2.46
N SER A 91 3.89 1.30 -2.46
CA SER A 91 3.40 0.27 -3.39
C SER A 91 3.01 0.83 -4.76
N LYS A 92 3.18 2.14 -5.01
CA LYS A 92 2.83 2.83 -6.27
C LYS A 92 1.35 2.67 -6.69
N LEU A 93 0.45 2.50 -5.71
CA LEU A 93 -1.00 2.45 -5.94
C LEU A 93 -1.62 3.85 -6.10
N ILE A 94 -0.92 4.87 -5.62
CA ILE A 94 -1.22 6.30 -5.74
C ILE A 94 0.07 7.06 -6.04
N GLN A 95 -0.02 8.22 -6.72
CA GLN A 95 1.12 9.02 -7.20
C GLN A 95 1.23 10.35 -6.45
#